data_AF-A0A356T7S9-F1
#
_entry.id   AF-A0A356T7S9-F1
#
_cell.length_a   1.000
_cell.length_b   1.000
_cell.length_c   1.000
_cell.angle_alpha   90.00
_cell.angle_beta   90.00
_cell.angle_gamma   90.00
#
_symmetry.space_group_name_H-M   'P 1'
#
loop_
_entity.id
_entity.type
_entity.pdbx_description
1 polymer ?
#
loop_
_entity_poly.entity_id
_entity_poly.type
_entity_poly.pdbx_seq_one_letter_code
_entity_poly.pdbx_strand_id
1 'polypeptide(L)'
;MMVTHDTPPTPPCDCYRCEWDRERAARRRAGLDEWPNRPRYTSEMLLECPRFRRIGPAHCYGREERDWWAQHGPHAVTWMRELIHAELDDDLHRSRYGAWSLLSIPAQRAYGIVPGERAKPPFRWDGVDAYEVLVDGQVADGMRAPWTAAGVARDVVSLAAYLTRVGVIPPTTGEVLLLDLAERAPRWIDWVDGDGPRPRRG
;
A
#
# COMPACT_ATOMS: atom_id res chain seq x y z
N MET A 1 25.83 2.57 -32.61
CA MET A 1 24.65 3.46 -32.57
C MET A 1 24.07 3.37 -31.17
N MET A 2 24.29 4.40 -30.36
CA MET A 2 23.88 4.45 -28.96
C MET A 2 22.50 5.12 -28.92
N VAL A 3 21.47 4.37 -28.52
CA VAL A 3 20.14 4.93 -28.27
C VAL A 3 20.19 5.65 -26.93
N THR A 4 20.21 6.98 -26.97
CA THR A 4 20.04 7.82 -25.78
C THR A 4 18.58 7.70 -25.33
N HIS A 5 18.36 7.10 -24.16
CA HIS A 5 17.08 7.21 -23.49
C HIS A 5 16.94 8.63 -22.97
N ASP A 6 16.27 9.49 -23.74
CA ASP A 6 15.75 10.75 -23.24
C ASP A 6 14.84 10.43 -22.05
N THR A 7 15.35 10.70 -20.86
CA THR A 7 14.57 10.63 -19.64
C THR A 7 13.61 11.82 -19.71
N PRO A 8 12.29 11.64 -19.80
CA PRO A 8 11.39 12.78 -19.75
C PRO A 8 11.65 13.53 -18.43
N PRO A 9 11.69 14.87 -18.44
CA PRO A 9 11.93 15.64 -17.23
C PRO A 9 10.85 15.28 -16.22
N THR A 10 11.25 14.63 -15.13
CA THR A 10 10.40 14.49 -13.95
C THR A 10 10.00 15.90 -13.54
N PRO A 11 8.71 16.28 -13.56
CA PRO A 11 8.31 17.61 -13.13
C PRO A 11 8.82 17.84 -11.70
N PRO A 12 9.36 19.04 -11.39
CA PRO A 12 9.94 19.32 -10.09
C PRO A 12 8.90 19.07 -8.99
N CYS A 13 9.31 18.29 -8.01
CA CYS A 13 8.54 17.90 -6.85
C CYS A 13 8.17 19.11 -5.98
N ASP A 14 7.06 19.77 -6.24
CA ASP A 14 6.48 20.76 -5.31
C ASP A 14 5.65 20.03 -4.25
N CYS A 15 6.33 19.25 -3.41
CA CYS A 15 5.72 18.54 -2.30
C CYS A 15 6.55 18.80 -1.04
N TYR A 16 5.99 19.51 -0.06
CA TYR A 16 6.53 19.97 1.23
C TYR A 16 7.55 19.09 2.00
N ARG A 17 7.69 17.80 1.67
CA ARG A 17 8.87 16.99 2.07
C ARG A 17 10.17 17.57 1.52
N CYS A 18 10.14 18.11 0.29
CA CYS A 18 11.22 18.90 -0.29
C CYS A 18 11.36 20.27 0.39
N GLU A 19 10.30 20.87 0.94
CA GLU A 19 10.43 22.13 1.70
C GLU A 19 11.06 21.89 3.06
N TRP A 20 10.66 20.86 3.81
CA TRP A 20 11.33 20.45 5.03
C TRP A 20 12.78 20.02 4.78
N ASP A 21 13.05 19.24 3.72
CA ASP A 21 14.42 18.84 3.37
C ASP A 21 15.24 20.05 2.84
N ARG A 22 14.62 21.02 2.13
CA ARG A 22 15.25 22.29 1.72
C ARG A 22 15.52 23.20 2.93
N GLU A 23 14.59 23.32 3.85
CA GLU A 23 14.71 24.11 5.08
C GLU A 23 15.76 23.49 6.00
N ARG A 24 15.75 22.16 6.15
CA ARG A 24 16.79 21.40 6.85
C ARG A 24 18.17 21.60 6.19
N ALA A 25 18.25 21.54 4.87
CA ALA A 25 19.50 21.80 4.15
C ALA A 25 19.95 23.27 4.29
N ALA A 26 19.02 24.24 4.30
CA ALA A 26 19.30 25.66 4.50
C ALA A 26 19.78 25.95 5.93
N ARG A 27 19.16 25.36 6.95
CA ARG A 27 19.57 25.50 8.36
C ARG A 27 20.90 24.84 8.66
N ARG A 28 21.18 23.67 8.06
CA ARG A 28 22.52 23.04 8.08
C ARG A 28 23.58 23.95 7.46
N ARG A 29 23.27 24.59 6.33
CA ARG A 29 24.15 25.60 5.72
C ARG A 29 24.32 26.85 6.59
N ALA A 30 23.32 27.18 7.40
CA ALA A 30 23.33 28.32 8.32
C ALA A 30 23.91 28.01 9.71
N GLY A 31 24.40 26.78 9.97
CA GLY A 31 25.02 26.42 11.25
C GLY A 31 24.05 26.34 12.44
N LEU A 32 22.76 26.14 12.19
CA LEU A 32 21.74 26.04 13.24
C LEU A 32 21.59 24.57 13.68
N ASP A 33 22.06 24.25 14.89
CA ASP A 33 22.09 22.88 15.46
C ASP A 33 20.75 22.41 16.08
N GLU A 34 19.81 23.34 16.30
CA GLU A 34 18.49 22.99 16.84
C GLU A 34 17.61 22.39 15.75
N TRP A 35 17.26 21.13 15.95
CA TRP A 35 16.24 20.42 15.18
C TRP A 35 14.87 20.95 15.59
N PRO A 36 14.12 21.64 14.71
CA PRO A 36 12.71 21.84 15.00
C PRO A 36 12.05 20.47 15.12
N ASN A 37 11.10 20.36 16.06
CA ASN A 37 10.18 19.22 16.07
C ASN A 37 9.69 19.01 14.64
N ARG A 38 9.79 17.77 14.14
CA ARG A 38 9.26 17.41 12.83
C ARG A 38 7.84 17.99 12.74
N PRO A 39 7.45 18.67 11.64
CA PRO A 39 6.12 19.23 11.56
C PRO A 39 5.14 18.09 11.78
N ARG A 40 4.18 18.26 12.69
CA ARG A 40 3.11 17.29 12.84
C ARG A 40 2.23 17.42 11.60
N TYR A 41 2.51 16.60 10.60
CA TYR A 41 1.68 16.53 9.41
C TYR A 41 0.35 15.87 9.78
N THR A 42 -0.77 16.47 9.37
CA THR A 42 -2.05 15.77 9.44
C THR A 42 -2.10 14.68 8.36
N SER A 43 -2.90 13.64 8.58
CA SER A 43 -3.12 12.60 7.57
C SER A 43 -3.68 13.18 6.26
N GLU A 44 -4.44 14.27 6.33
CA GLU A 44 -4.98 14.99 5.18
C GLU A 44 -3.87 15.65 4.35
N MET A 45 -2.93 16.36 4.99
CA MET A 45 -1.77 16.95 4.31
C MET A 45 -0.92 15.88 3.62
N LEU A 46 -0.80 14.69 4.21
CA LEU A 46 -0.11 13.56 3.60
C LEU A 46 -0.87 13.04 2.37
N LEU A 47 -2.20 12.91 2.43
CA LEU A 47 -3.00 12.50 1.28
C LEU A 47 -3.07 13.55 0.17
N GLU A 48 -2.80 14.83 0.45
CA GLU A 48 -2.75 15.86 -0.58
C GLU A 48 -1.46 15.83 -1.40
N CYS A 49 -0.36 15.40 -0.81
CA CYS A 49 0.93 15.31 -1.48
C CYS A 49 0.90 14.26 -2.63
N PRO A 50 1.12 14.66 -3.90
CA PRO A 50 1.14 13.76 -5.05
C PRO A 50 2.06 12.53 -4.90
N ARG A 51 3.21 12.68 -4.22
CA ARG A 51 4.11 11.55 -3.95
C ARG A 51 3.51 10.58 -2.93
N PHE A 52 2.86 11.11 -1.90
CA PHE A 52 2.16 10.26 -0.95
C PHE A 52 0.93 9.66 -1.63
N ARG A 53 0.10 10.35 -2.41
CA ARG A 53 -1.02 9.71 -3.14
C ARG A 53 -0.67 8.44 -3.93
N ARG A 54 0.59 8.26 -4.35
CA ARG A 54 1.09 7.00 -4.92
C ARG A 54 1.17 5.92 -3.83
N ILE A 55 0.28 4.94 -3.89
CA ILE A 55 0.22 3.82 -2.93
C ILE A 55 1.25 2.73 -3.29
N GLY A 56 1.66 2.61 -4.55
CA GLY A 56 2.71 1.71 -5.01
C GLY A 56 3.85 2.41 -5.78
N PRO A 57 5.01 1.74 -5.97
CA PRO A 57 6.12 2.25 -6.75
C PRO A 57 5.78 2.16 -8.24
N ALA A 58 4.98 3.11 -8.74
CA ALA A 58 4.58 3.25 -10.15
C ALA A 58 5.76 3.38 -11.16
N HIS A 59 7.00 3.19 -10.71
CA HIS A 59 8.24 3.41 -11.44
C HIS A 59 8.97 2.10 -11.80
N CYS A 60 8.49 0.93 -11.35
CA CYS A 60 9.16 -0.35 -11.56
C CYS A 60 8.32 -1.41 -12.29
N TYR A 61 7.17 -1.04 -12.83
CA TYR A 61 6.12 -1.99 -13.21
C TYR A 61 5.84 -2.04 -14.71
N GLY A 62 5.39 -3.22 -15.18
CA GLY A 62 4.93 -3.43 -16.55
C GLY A 62 3.73 -2.55 -16.91
N ARG A 63 3.31 -2.54 -18.19
CA ARG A 63 2.19 -1.71 -18.66
C ARG A 63 0.89 -2.01 -17.91
N GLU A 64 0.56 -3.29 -17.77
CA GLU A 64 -0.70 -3.75 -17.18
C GLU A 64 -0.82 -3.35 -15.70
N GLU A 65 0.26 -3.49 -14.93
CA GLU A 65 0.27 -3.10 -13.53
C GLU A 65 0.13 -1.59 -13.34
N ARG A 66 0.77 -0.78 -14.19
CA ARG A 66 0.57 0.67 -14.17
C ARG A 66 -0.89 1.03 -14.45
N ASP A 67 -1.50 0.39 -15.45
CA ASP A 67 -2.88 0.69 -15.85
C ASP A 67 -3.86 0.24 -14.74
N TRP A 68 -3.62 -0.91 -14.11
CA TRP A 68 -4.32 -1.39 -12.91
C TRP A 68 -4.25 -0.38 -11.77
N TRP A 69 -3.05 0.11 -11.44
CA TRP A 69 -2.85 1.12 -10.40
C TRP A 69 -3.49 2.46 -10.73
N ALA A 70 -3.48 2.88 -12.00
CA ALA A 70 -4.14 4.09 -12.45
C ALA A 70 -5.66 4.01 -12.29
N GLN A 71 -6.23 2.82 -12.50
CA GLN A 71 -7.65 2.56 -12.35
C GLN A 71 -8.09 2.46 -10.88
N HIS A 72 -7.34 1.74 -10.04
CA HIS A 72 -7.79 1.38 -8.69
C HIS A 72 -7.13 2.20 -7.56
N GLY A 73 -5.94 2.76 -7.77
CA GLY A 73 -5.25 3.59 -6.78
C GLY A 73 -6.07 4.79 -6.29
N PRO A 74 -6.80 5.53 -7.14
CA PRO A 74 -7.64 6.64 -6.69
C PRO A 74 -8.73 6.22 -5.69
N HIS A 75 -9.28 5.02 -5.81
CA HIS A 75 -10.29 4.50 -4.89
C HIS A 75 -9.73 4.26 -3.48
N ALA A 76 -8.51 3.73 -3.37
CA ALA A 76 -7.85 3.57 -2.09
C ALA A 76 -7.49 4.92 -1.44
N VAL A 77 -7.16 5.95 -2.24
CA VAL A 77 -6.98 7.32 -1.71
C VAL A 77 -8.29 7.87 -1.13
N THR A 78 -9.42 7.66 -1.83
CA THR A 78 -10.74 8.07 -1.32
C THR A 78 -11.11 7.34 -0.03
N TRP A 79 -10.91 6.02 0.03
CA TRP A 79 -11.12 5.24 1.25
C TRP A 79 -10.31 5.75 2.44
N MET A 80 -9.02 6.06 2.25
CA MET A 80 -8.19 6.63 3.33
C MET A 80 -8.68 8.02 3.79
N ARG A 81 -9.35 8.81 2.93
CA ARG A 81 -9.99 10.06 3.36
C ARG A 81 -11.21 9.81 4.22
N GLU A 82 -12.04 8.81 3.87
CA GLU A 82 -13.22 8.42 4.67
C GLU A 82 -12.79 7.98 6.08
N LEU A 83 -11.69 7.22 6.17
CA LEU A 83 -11.06 6.81 7.43
C LEU A 83 -10.69 8.00 8.33
N ILE A 84 -9.96 8.98 7.78
CA ILE A 84 -9.55 10.20 8.51
C ILE A 84 -10.76 10.97 9.06
N HIS A 85 -11.83 11.10 8.28
CA HIS A 85 -13.04 11.81 8.72
C HIS A 85 -13.86 11.04 9.76
N ALA A 86 -13.64 9.73 9.90
CA ALA A 86 -14.32 8.90 10.89
C ALA A 86 -13.61 8.89 12.27
N GLU A 87 -12.54 9.68 12.45
CA GLU A 87 -11.73 9.73 13.68
C GLU A 87 -11.26 8.34 14.16
N LEU A 88 -11.11 7.41 13.24
CA LEU A 88 -10.51 6.11 13.51
C LEU A 88 -9.01 6.34 13.70
N ASP A 89 -8.39 5.66 14.68
CA ASP A 89 -6.95 5.76 14.96
C ASP A 89 -6.12 5.23 13.77
N ASP A 90 -5.94 6.09 12.77
CA ASP A 90 -5.48 5.72 11.44
C ASP A 90 -4.06 6.20 11.21
N ASP A 91 -3.11 5.30 11.52
CA ASP A 91 -1.78 5.38 10.94
C ASP A 91 -1.91 5.24 9.42
N LEU A 92 -1.93 6.39 8.73
CA LEU A 92 -2.04 6.46 7.29
C LEU A 92 -1.00 5.59 6.58
N HIS A 93 0.19 5.39 7.15
CA HIS A 93 1.19 4.53 6.51
C HIS A 93 0.80 3.05 6.57
N ARG A 94 0.17 2.60 7.66
CA ARG A 94 -0.44 1.27 7.78
C ARG A 94 -1.58 1.09 6.78
N SER A 95 -2.48 2.07 6.68
CA SER A 95 -3.61 1.99 5.74
C SER A 95 -3.16 1.96 4.28
N ARG A 96 -2.12 2.73 3.94
CA ARG A 96 -1.48 2.67 2.62
C ARG A 96 -0.86 1.31 2.35
N TYR A 97 -0.26 0.71 3.38
CA TYR A 97 0.31 -0.62 3.26
C TYR A 97 -0.78 -1.67 3.02
N GLY A 98 -1.88 -1.64 3.78
CA GLY A 98 -3.04 -2.50 3.53
C GLY A 98 -3.61 -2.32 2.11
N ALA A 99 -3.69 -1.08 1.64
CA ALA A 99 -4.10 -0.79 0.26
C ALA A 99 -3.12 -1.32 -0.79
N TRP A 100 -1.82 -1.22 -0.52
CA TRP A 100 -0.79 -1.80 -1.37
C TRP A 100 -0.90 -3.32 -1.44
N SER A 101 -1.04 -4.00 -0.30
CA SER A 101 -1.17 -5.45 -0.25
C SER A 101 -2.36 -5.95 -1.08
N LEU A 102 -3.54 -5.35 -0.93
CA LEU A 102 -4.72 -5.76 -1.71
C LEU A 102 -4.58 -5.48 -3.21
N LEU A 103 -4.09 -4.29 -3.59
CA LEU A 103 -4.02 -3.88 -4.99
C LEU A 103 -2.85 -4.50 -5.76
N SER A 104 -1.82 -5.01 -5.07
CA SER A 104 -0.67 -5.65 -5.70
C SER A 104 -0.83 -7.14 -5.95
N ILE A 105 -1.80 -7.84 -5.35
CA ILE A 105 -1.99 -9.29 -5.56
C ILE A 105 -2.12 -9.67 -7.04
N PRO A 106 -2.93 -8.97 -7.85
CA PRO A 106 -3.07 -9.35 -9.26
C PRO A 106 -1.77 -9.21 -10.05
N ALA A 107 -0.86 -8.31 -9.63
CA ALA A 107 0.48 -8.18 -10.18
C ALA A 107 1.41 -9.30 -9.69
N GLN A 108 1.39 -9.59 -8.39
CA GLN A 108 2.23 -10.63 -7.77
C GLN A 108 1.94 -12.03 -8.36
N ARG A 109 0.68 -12.31 -8.71
CA ARG A 109 0.28 -13.49 -9.48
C ARG A 109 0.97 -13.58 -10.84
N ALA A 110 1.13 -12.45 -11.54
CA ALA A 110 1.80 -12.37 -12.83
C ALA A 110 3.29 -12.72 -12.74
N TYR A 111 3.92 -12.32 -11.63
CA TYR A 111 5.35 -12.45 -11.42
C TYR A 111 5.77 -13.73 -10.68
N GLY A 112 4.81 -14.61 -10.35
CA GLY A 112 5.08 -15.99 -9.94
C GLY A 112 5.89 -16.11 -8.64
N ILE A 113 5.55 -15.29 -7.63
CA ILE A 113 6.26 -15.32 -6.34
C ILE A 113 5.87 -16.57 -5.51
N VAL A 114 4.77 -17.25 -5.86
CA VAL A 114 4.28 -18.46 -5.17
C VAL A 114 4.79 -19.72 -5.89
N PRO A 115 5.76 -20.45 -5.33
CA PRO A 115 6.30 -21.66 -5.97
C PRO A 115 5.23 -22.76 -6.03
N GLY A 116 4.93 -23.27 -7.23
CA GLY A 116 4.09 -24.46 -7.43
C GLY A 116 2.63 -24.21 -7.81
N GLU A 117 2.17 -22.96 -7.88
CA GLU A 117 0.81 -22.66 -8.34
C GLU A 117 0.70 -22.48 -9.87
N ARG A 118 -0.43 -22.90 -10.43
CA ARG A 118 -0.78 -22.66 -11.84
C ARG A 118 -0.86 -21.16 -12.10
N ALA A 119 -0.38 -20.72 -13.26
CA ALA A 119 -0.51 -19.33 -13.71
C ALA A 119 -2.00 -18.90 -13.73
N LYS A 120 -2.40 -18.05 -12.77
CA LYS A 120 -3.72 -17.40 -12.74
C LYS A 120 -3.66 -16.16 -13.66
N PRO A 121 -4.76 -15.75 -14.31
CA PRO A 121 -4.79 -14.52 -15.09
C PRO A 121 -4.41 -13.33 -14.21
N PRO A 122 -3.35 -12.56 -14.56
CA PRO A 122 -2.95 -11.40 -13.78
C PRO A 122 -3.94 -10.25 -13.97
N PHE A 123 -3.95 -9.28 -13.05
CA PHE A 123 -4.75 -8.05 -13.14
C PHE A 123 -6.27 -8.25 -13.25
N ARG A 124 -6.82 -9.24 -12.54
CA ARG A 124 -8.27 -9.46 -12.39
C ARG A 124 -8.62 -9.67 -10.93
N TRP A 125 -9.79 -9.18 -10.52
CA TRP A 125 -10.37 -9.48 -9.20
C TRP A 125 -10.83 -10.92 -9.08
N ASP A 126 -11.20 -11.54 -10.21
CA ASP A 126 -11.70 -12.90 -10.22
C ASP A 126 -10.66 -13.90 -9.67
N GLY A 127 -11.15 -14.75 -8.77
CA GLY A 127 -10.35 -15.73 -8.05
C GLY A 127 -9.38 -15.17 -7.00
N VAL A 128 -9.26 -13.85 -6.77
CA VAL A 128 -8.44 -13.31 -5.66
C VAL A 128 -8.99 -13.81 -4.33
N ASP A 129 -8.09 -14.29 -3.46
CA ASP A 129 -8.44 -14.84 -2.16
C ASP A 129 -7.65 -14.18 -1.01
N ALA A 130 -8.07 -14.44 0.22
CA ALA A 130 -7.48 -13.83 1.40
C ALA A 130 -6.10 -14.40 1.75
N TYR A 131 -5.77 -15.63 1.31
CA TYR A 131 -4.43 -16.17 1.51
C TYR A 131 -3.41 -15.36 0.71
N GLU A 132 -3.69 -15.10 -0.57
CA GLU A 132 -2.78 -14.29 -1.38
C GLU A 132 -2.68 -12.86 -0.83
N VAL A 133 -3.79 -12.24 -0.43
CA VAL A 133 -3.80 -10.87 0.10
C VAL A 133 -3.01 -10.74 1.42
N LEU A 134 -3.20 -11.67 2.35
CA LEU A 134 -2.63 -11.61 3.69
C LEU A 134 -1.27 -12.31 3.80
N VAL A 135 -0.94 -13.26 2.93
CA VAL A 135 0.34 -13.98 2.97
C VAL A 135 1.23 -13.50 1.85
N ASP A 136 0.88 -13.78 0.59
CA ASP A 136 1.74 -13.46 -0.56
C ASP A 136 1.96 -11.95 -0.72
N GLY A 137 0.91 -11.17 -0.48
CA GLY A 137 0.90 -9.71 -0.43
C GLY A 137 1.83 -9.10 0.61
N GLN A 138 2.23 -9.89 1.62
CA GLN A 138 3.06 -9.45 2.74
C GLN A 138 4.51 -9.94 2.66
N VAL A 139 4.83 -10.92 1.80
CA VAL A 139 6.18 -11.51 1.67
C VAL A 139 7.23 -10.47 1.23
N ALA A 140 6.81 -9.34 0.67
CA ALA A 140 7.67 -8.23 0.27
C ALA A 140 7.92 -7.22 1.42
N ASP A 141 8.50 -7.67 2.53
CA ASP A 141 9.30 -6.85 3.48
C ASP A 141 8.63 -5.58 4.08
N GLY A 142 7.29 -5.53 4.13
CA GLY A 142 6.57 -4.26 4.18
C GLY A 142 6.02 -3.82 5.53
N MET A 143 5.73 -4.74 6.45
CA MET A 143 5.16 -4.38 7.76
C MET A 143 6.25 -3.79 8.67
N ARG A 144 6.00 -2.59 9.22
CA ARG A 144 6.95 -1.87 10.08
C ARG A 144 6.39 -1.77 11.48
N ALA A 145 7.25 -1.87 12.50
CA ALA A 145 6.85 -1.50 13.85
C ALA A 145 6.45 -0.01 13.88
N PRO A 146 5.36 0.38 14.59
CA PRO A 146 4.56 -0.41 15.52
C PRO A 146 3.28 -1.03 14.92
N TRP A 147 3.18 -1.25 13.61
CA TRP A 147 1.99 -1.84 12.99
C TRP A 147 1.82 -3.28 13.47
N THR A 148 0.60 -3.61 13.93
CA THR A 148 0.19 -4.97 14.28
C THR A 148 -0.44 -5.66 13.07
N ALA A 149 -0.38 -6.99 13.03
CA ALA A 149 -1.09 -7.75 12.01
C ALA A 149 -2.60 -7.44 12.08
N ALA A 150 -3.16 -7.34 13.28
CA ALA A 150 -4.56 -6.95 13.46
C ALA A 150 -4.93 -5.62 12.79
N GLY A 151 -4.05 -4.61 12.89
CA GLY A 151 -4.27 -3.31 12.24
C GLY A 151 -4.21 -3.40 10.72
N VAL A 152 -3.24 -4.14 10.18
CA VAL A 152 -3.11 -4.35 8.72
C VAL A 152 -4.30 -5.14 8.17
N ALA A 153 -4.69 -6.23 8.83
CA ALA A 153 -5.85 -7.03 8.43
C ALA A 153 -7.14 -6.21 8.42
N ARG A 154 -7.34 -5.38 9.45
CA ARG A 154 -8.48 -4.44 9.51
C ARG A 154 -8.50 -3.50 8.30
N ASP A 155 -7.36 -2.92 7.94
CA ASP A 155 -7.26 -1.98 6.82
C ASP A 155 -7.55 -2.68 5.48
N VAL A 156 -7.03 -3.90 5.29
CA VAL A 156 -7.33 -4.74 4.12
C VAL A 156 -8.82 -5.06 4.02
N VAL A 157 -9.43 -5.54 5.11
CA VAL A 157 -10.86 -5.88 5.15
C VAL A 157 -11.71 -4.65 4.88
N SER A 158 -11.38 -3.52 5.51
CA SER A 158 -12.09 -2.25 5.35
C SER A 158 -12.03 -1.77 3.89
N LEU A 159 -10.85 -1.84 3.26
CA LEU A 159 -10.70 -1.47 1.86
C LEU A 159 -11.45 -2.44 0.93
N ALA A 160 -11.36 -3.75 1.15
CA ALA A 160 -12.10 -4.73 0.35
C ALA A 160 -13.61 -4.49 0.41
N ALA A 161 -14.13 -4.19 1.61
CA ALA A 161 -15.53 -3.84 1.81
C ALA A 161 -15.89 -2.53 1.09
N TYR A 162 -15.04 -1.51 1.18
CA TYR A 162 -15.20 -0.26 0.44
C TYR A 162 -15.26 -0.50 -1.08
N LEU A 163 -14.28 -1.22 -1.65
CA LEU A 163 -14.18 -1.47 -3.08
C LEU A 163 -15.34 -2.31 -3.61
N THR A 164 -15.85 -3.25 -2.80
CA THR A 164 -17.08 -4.01 -3.10
C THR A 164 -18.31 -3.09 -3.11
N ARG A 165 -18.46 -2.26 -2.06
CA ARG A 165 -19.58 -1.32 -1.94
C ARG A 165 -19.67 -0.32 -3.09
N VAL A 166 -18.53 0.16 -3.60
CA VAL A 166 -18.49 1.10 -4.73
C VAL A 166 -18.43 0.41 -6.10
N GLY A 167 -18.52 -0.91 -6.15
CA GLY A 167 -18.59 -1.69 -7.40
C GLY A 167 -17.27 -1.83 -8.16
N VAL A 168 -16.13 -1.53 -7.52
CA VAL A 168 -14.80 -1.76 -8.12
C VAL A 168 -14.46 -3.25 -8.15
N ILE A 169 -14.76 -3.94 -7.05
CA ILE A 169 -14.79 -5.41 -7.02
C ILE A 169 -16.22 -5.82 -7.38
N PRO A 170 -16.44 -6.73 -8.35
CA PRO A 170 -17.77 -7.26 -8.65
C PRO A 170 -18.45 -7.80 -7.38
N PRO A 171 -19.76 -7.55 -7.15
CA PRO A 171 -20.40 -7.87 -5.87
C PRO A 171 -20.21 -9.31 -5.41
N THR A 172 -20.40 -10.28 -6.30
CA THR A 172 -20.22 -11.70 -5.98
C THR A 172 -18.78 -12.05 -5.63
N THR A 173 -17.80 -11.48 -6.35
CA THR A 173 -16.37 -11.64 -6.03
C THR A 173 -16.03 -10.99 -4.69
N GLY A 174 -16.59 -9.81 -4.41
CA GLY A 174 -16.39 -9.08 -3.17
C GLY A 174 -16.95 -9.80 -1.95
N GLU A 175 -18.15 -10.37 -2.07
CA GLU A 175 -18.76 -11.20 -1.03
C GLU A 175 -17.90 -12.42 -0.69
N VAL A 176 -17.41 -13.14 -1.70
CA VAL A 176 -16.52 -14.30 -1.52
C VAL A 176 -15.21 -13.88 -0.84
N LEU A 177 -14.58 -12.81 -1.31
CA LEU A 177 -13.34 -12.29 -0.72
C LEU A 177 -13.53 -11.86 0.74
N LEU A 178 -14.63 -11.18 1.05
CA LEU A 178 -14.93 -10.73 2.41
C LEU A 178 -15.17 -11.90 3.36
N LEU A 179 -15.86 -12.95 2.90
CA LEU A 179 -16.05 -14.18 3.68
C LEU A 179 -14.70 -14.88 3.95
N ASP A 180 -13.86 -15.01 2.93
CA ASP A 180 -12.54 -15.65 3.07
C ASP A 180 -11.61 -14.83 3.97
N LEU A 181 -11.63 -13.50 3.86
CA LEU A 181 -10.90 -12.59 4.76
C LEU A 181 -11.37 -12.74 6.21
N ALA A 182 -12.68 -12.83 6.44
CA ALA A 182 -13.24 -13.00 7.79
C ALA A 182 -12.82 -14.34 8.43
N GLU A 183 -12.68 -15.41 7.63
CA GLU A 183 -12.18 -16.69 8.11
C GLU A 183 -10.66 -16.66 8.38
N ARG A 184 -9.88 -16.08 7.46
CA ARG A 184 -8.42 -16.20 7.46
C ARG A 184 -7.69 -15.14 8.26
N ALA A 185 -8.21 -13.92 8.35
CA ALA A 185 -7.56 -12.83 9.07
C ALA A 185 -7.21 -13.19 10.51
N PRO A 186 -8.11 -13.80 11.32
CA PRO A 186 -7.76 -14.21 12.69
C PRO A 186 -6.57 -15.19 12.74
N ARG A 187 -6.56 -16.19 11.86
CA ARG A 187 -5.46 -17.19 11.79
C ARG A 187 -4.14 -16.56 11.38
N TRP A 188 -4.17 -15.59 10.47
CA TRP A 188 -3.00 -14.85 10.05
C TRP A 188 -2.48 -13.94 11.17
N ILE A 189 -3.37 -13.23 11.88
CA ILE A 189 -3.02 -12.41 13.04
C ILE A 189 -2.34 -13.26 14.09
N ASP A 190 -2.92 -14.42 14.45
CA ASP A 190 -2.32 -15.35 15.42
C ASP A 190 -0.95 -15.87 14.96
N TRP A 191 -0.76 -16.07 13.65
CA TRP A 191 0.51 -16.53 13.09
C TRP A 191 1.61 -15.45 13.11
N VAL A 192 1.26 -14.18 12.82
CA VAL A 192 2.22 -13.06 12.77
C VAL A 192 2.49 -12.48 14.16
N ASP A 193 1.45 -12.24 14.94
CA ASP A 193 1.53 -11.59 16.26
C ASP A 193 1.72 -12.62 17.40
N GLY A 194 1.41 -13.90 17.18
CA GLY A 194 1.71 -15.02 18.10
C GLY A 194 3.10 -15.63 17.89
N ASP A 195 3.45 -16.65 18.68
CA ASP A 195 4.72 -17.42 18.63
C ASP A 195 4.93 -18.24 17.33
N GLY A 196 4.44 -17.75 16.18
CA GLY A 196 4.69 -18.34 14.87
C GLY A 196 6.18 -18.39 14.55
N PRO A 197 6.60 -19.31 13.64
CA PRO A 197 8.00 -19.46 13.27
C PRO A 197 8.50 -18.15 12.66
N ARG A 198 9.28 -17.40 13.46
CA ARG A 198 9.94 -16.18 12.99
C ARG A 198 10.82 -16.54 11.79
N PRO A 199 10.70 -15.87 10.63
CA PRO A 199 11.66 -16.04 9.57
C PRO A 199 13.05 -15.76 10.16
N ARG A 200 13.94 -16.76 10.08
CA ARG A 200 15.33 -16.62 10.51
C ARG A 200 15.91 -15.46 9.69
N ARG A 201 16.20 -14.34 10.36
CA ARG A 201 17.09 -13.32 9.80
C ARG A 201 18.43 -14.01 9.53
N GLY A 202 18.71 -14.29 8.27
CA GLY A 202 20.05 -14.58 7.76
C GLY A 202 20.80 -13.30 7.51
#